data_AF-A0AA85EKB4-F1
#
_entry.id   AF-A0AA85EKB4-F1
#
_cell.length_a   1.000
_cell.length_b   1.000
_cell.length_c   1.000
_cell.angle_alpha   90.00
_cell.angle_beta   90.00
_cell.angle_gamma   90.00
#
_symmetry.space_group_name_H-M   'P 1'
#
loop_
_entity.id
_entity.type
_entity.pdbx_description
1 polymer ?
#
loop_
_entity_poly.entity_id
_entity_poly.type
_entity_poly.pdbx_seq_one_letter_code
_entity_poly.pdbx_strand_id
1 'polypeptide(L)'
;MPTETASAISLKGSAELLTDYFFYALNSILYQRGIYPSASFKQNIKYDLSVLVTTDENLIKYLNVILNQVKNWLEDGSVHRLALIIKSVKTEEVLERWQFDMTTEKTNSSNSVGTKSLAQIQSEIQGVIRQIVASNTFLPVLNSSCTFELLVYADRNANVPTSWEETGPQFIVNSTEIKLRSISTTLHRVDHTVSYMRSI
;
A
#
# COMPACT_ATOMS: atom_id res chain seq x y z
N MET A 1 -26.54 29.65 -4.25
CA MET A 1 -25.96 28.40 -3.69
C MET A 1 -24.48 28.65 -3.50
N PRO A 2 -23.91 28.48 -2.30
CA PRO A 2 -22.47 28.56 -2.17
C PRO A 2 -21.88 27.34 -2.88
N THR A 3 -21.14 27.58 -3.97
CA THR A 3 -20.20 26.62 -4.52
C THR A 3 -19.24 26.26 -3.40
N GLU A 4 -19.39 25.05 -2.82
CA GLU A 4 -18.33 24.44 -2.03
C GLU A 4 -17.09 24.43 -2.92
N THR A 5 -16.16 25.34 -2.63
CA THR A 5 -14.81 25.25 -3.14
C THR A 5 -14.26 23.93 -2.61
N ALA A 6 -14.29 22.89 -3.44
CA ALA A 6 -13.60 21.64 -3.19
C ALA A 6 -12.17 22.03 -2.78
N SER A 7 -11.78 21.72 -1.55
CA SER A 7 -10.43 21.97 -1.06
C SER A 7 -9.48 21.09 -1.88
N ALA A 8 -8.97 21.69 -2.94
CA ALA A 8 -8.14 21.03 -3.92
C ALA A 8 -6.85 20.55 -3.21
N ILE A 9 -6.53 19.26 -3.33
CA ILE A 9 -5.41 18.62 -2.61
C ILE A 9 -4.07 19.03 -3.25
N SER A 10 -3.08 19.44 -2.46
CA SER A 10 -1.75 19.74 -2.98
C SER A 10 -0.96 18.46 -3.26
N LEU A 11 0.16 18.55 -3.99
CA LEU A 11 1.06 17.40 -4.22
C LEU A 11 1.52 16.77 -2.89
N LYS A 12 1.95 17.61 -1.94
CA LYS A 12 2.35 17.17 -0.59
C LYS A 12 1.18 16.55 0.18
N GLY A 13 -0.01 17.16 0.11
CA GLY A 13 -1.21 16.61 0.71
C GLY A 13 -1.59 15.26 0.12
N SER A 14 -1.37 15.07 -1.20
CA SER A 14 -1.58 13.79 -1.86
C SER A 14 -0.57 12.74 -1.42
N ALA A 15 0.71 13.08 -1.29
CA ALA A 15 1.74 12.16 -0.83
C ALA A 15 1.47 11.73 0.63
N GLU A 16 1.08 12.67 1.49
CA GLU A 16 0.68 12.41 2.87
C GLU A 16 -0.54 11.50 2.97
N LEU A 17 -1.59 11.78 2.18
CA LEU A 17 -2.80 10.98 2.15
C LEU A 17 -2.54 9.53 1.68
N LEU A 18 -1.74 9.35 0.62
CA LEU A 18 -1.41 8.02 0.12
C LEU A 18 -0.51 7.24 1.09
N THR A 19 0.42 7.91 1.76
CA THR A 19 1.28 7.30 2.78
C THR A 19 0.47 6.81 3.98
N ASP A 20 -0.48 7.62 4.45
CA ASP A 20 -1.45 7.26 5.48
C ASP A 20 -2.30 6.06 5.02
N TYR A 21 -2.82 6.08 3.78
CA TYR A 21 -3.53 4.94 3.20
C TYR A 21 -2.68 3.66 3.20
N PHE A 22 -1.43 3.71 2.75
CA PHE A 22 -0.54 2.54 2.72
C PHE A 22 -0.35 1.95 4.11
N PHE A 23 -0.22 2.77 5.16
CA PHE A 23 -0.14 2.25 6.53
C PHE A 23 -1.35 1.36 6.87
N TYR A 24 -2.57 1.82 6.58
CA TYR A 24 -3.78 1.05 6.85
C TYR A 24 -3.95 -0.16 5.92
N ALA A 25 -3.57 -0.06 4.65
CA ALA A 25 -3.60 -1.16 3.70
C ALA A 25 -2.64 -2.29 4.12
N LEU A 26 -1.39 -1.95 4.45
CA LEU A 26 -0.39 -2.92 4.91
C LEU A 26 -0.83 -3.60 6.21
N ASN A 27 -1.31 -2.84 7.21
CA ASN A 27 -1.84 -3.43 8.45
C ASN A 27 -3.03 -4.36 8.19
N SER A 28 -3.93 -3.98 7.29
CA SER A 28 -5.07 -4.81 6.91
C SER A 28 -4.61 -6.12 6.27
N ILE A 29 -3.62 -6.10 5.37
CA ILE A 29 -3.07 -7.31 4.76
C ILE A 29 -2.40 -8.19 5.82
N LEU A 30 -1.53 -7.62 6.65
CA LEU A 30 -0.80 -8.37 7.70
C LEU A 30 -1.76 -9.07 8.67
N TYR A 31 -2.86 -8.41 9.03
CA TYR A 31 -3.90 -9.00 9.87
C TYR A 31 -4.68 -10.10 9.12
N GLN A 32 -5.22 -9.79 7.93
CA GLN A 32 -6.09 -10.71 7.19
C GLN A 32 -5.37 -11.97 6.72
N ARG A 33 -4.05 -11.88 6.46
CA ARG A 33 -3.21 -13.02 6.08
C ARG A 33 -2.56 -13.72 7.28
N GLY A 34 -2.83 -13.26 8.50
CA GLY A 34 -2.36 -13.90 9.73
C GLY A 34 -0.84 -13.88 9.92
N ILE A 35 -0.16 -12.87 9.37
CA ILE A 35 1.30 -12.73 9.47
C ILE A 35 1.73 -12.41 10.91
N TYR A 36 0.90 -11.63 11.60
CA TYR A 36 1.03 -11.36 13.04
C TYR A 36 -0.19 -11.89 13.79
N PRO A 37 -0.05 -12.26 15.07
CA PRO A 37 -1.17 -12.69 15.90
C PRO A 37 -2.27 -11.64 15.97
N SER A 38 -3.53 -12.07 15.99
CA SER A 38 -4.67 -11.15 16.09
C SER A 38 -4.64 -10.27 17.35
N ALA A 39 -4.07 -10.77 18.46
CA ALA A 39 -3.87 -10.03 19.70
C ALA A 39 -2.89 -8.85 19.58
N SER A 40 -2.04 -8.85 18.56
CA SER A 40 -1.11 -7.76 18.25
C SER A 40 -1.76 -6.64 17.42
N PHE A 41 -3.09 -6.64 17.27
CA PHE A 41 -3.83 -5.59 16.57
C PHE A 41 -4.92 -5.00 17.45
N LYS A 42 -5.20 -3.72 17.24
CA LYS A 42 -6.33 -3.00 17.85
C LYS A 42 -7.21 -2.37 16.79
N GLN A 43 -8.48 -2.21 17.13
CA GLN A 43 -9.43 -1.50 16.29
C GLN A 43 -9.10 0.00 16.25
N ASN A 44 -9.15 0.58 15.06
CA ASN A 44 -9.01 2.00 14.81
C ASN A 44 -10.08 2.44 13.81
N ILE A 45 -10.65 3.63 13.99
CA ILE A 45 -11.60 4.20 13.03
C ILE A 45 -10.82 5.14 12.13
N LYS A 46 -10.77 4.83 10.83
CA LYS A 46 -10.12 5.65 9.81
C LYS A 46 -10.87 5.54 8.49
N TYR A 47 -10.99 6.65 7.77
CA TYR A 47 -11.75 6.73 6.52
C TYR A 47 -13.19 6.22 6.70
N ASP A 48 -13.80 6.47 7.85
CA ASP A 48 -15.11 5.92 8.26
C ASP A 48 -15.21 4.39 8.22
N LEU A 49 -14.07 3.70 8.29
CA LEU A 49 -13.98 2.26 8.42
C LEU A 49 -13.39 1.88 9.78
N SER A 50 -13.93 0.81 10.34
CA SER A 50 -13.27 0.09 11.42
C SER A 50 -12.18 -0.81 10.83
N VAL A 51 -10.93 -0.38 10.98
CA VAL A 51 -9.73 -1.07 10.50
C VAL A 51 -8.90 -1.55 11.68
N LEU A 52 -8.07 -2.58 11.45
CA LEU A 52 -7.17 -3.10 12.47
C LEU A 52 -5.76 -2.59 12.20
N VAL A 53 -5.10 -2.11 13.25
CA VAL A 53 -3.73 -1.59 13.22
C VAL A 53 -2.90 -2.27 14.27
N THR A 54 -1.63 -2.54 13.96
CA THR A 54 -0.73 -3.22 14.88
C THR A 54 -0.50 -2.41 16.15
N THR A 55 -0.30 -3.10 17.26
CA THR A 55 0.19 -2.57 18.54
C THR A 55 1.66 -2.90 18.79
N ASP A 56 2.29 -3.69 17.92
CA ASP A 56 3.72 -4.02 18.00
C ASP A 56 4.57 -2.81 17.60
N GLU A 57 5.33 -2.29 18.57
CA GLU A 57 6.14 -1.07 18.39
C GLU A 57 7.24 -1.23 17.34
N ASN A 58 7.80 -2.42 17.20
CA ASN A 58 8.85 -2.68 16.22
C ASN A 58 8.28 -2.65 14.80
N LEU A 59 7.12 -3.28 14.60
CA LEU A 59 6.41 -3.23 13.33
C LEU A 59 5.95 -1.80 12.99
N ILE A 60 5.39 -1.06 13.96
CA ILE A 60 5.02 0.35 13.75
C ILE A 60 6.25 1.16 13.31
N LYS A 61 7.37 1.03 14.01
CA LYS A 61 8.61 1.72 13.67
C LYS A 61 9.11 1.33 12.27
N TYR A 62 9.11 0.04 11.96
CA TYR A 62 9.54 -0.48 10.65
C TYR A 62 8.68 0.10 9.51
N LEU A 63 7.35 0.02 9.62
CA LEU A 63 6.43 0.58 8.63
C LEU A 63 6.63 2.09 8.47
N ASN A 64 6.78 2.84 9.56
CA ASN A 64 6.97 4.28 9.50
C ASN A 64 8.28 4.69 8.82
N VAL A 65 9.38 3.96 9.03
CA VAL A 65 10.66 4.24 8.34
C VAL A 65 10.49 4.10 6.83
N ILE A 66 9.84 3.03 6.38
CA ILE A 66 9.60 2.76 4.96
C ILE A 66 8.65 3.80 4.36
N LEU A 67 7.52 4.03 5.01
CA LEU A 67 6.47 4.91 4.52
C LEU A 67 6.91 6.39 4.50
N ASN A 68 7.75 6.83 5.43
CA ASN A 68 8.36 8.17 5.37
C ASN A 68 9.24 8.34 4.12
N GLN A 69 9.99 7.31 3.74
CA GLN A 69 10.80 7.37 2.52
C GLN A 69 9.93 7.33 1.26
N VAL A 70 8.89 6.49 1.24
CA VAL A 70 7.90 6.45 0.16
C VAL A 70 7.22 7.81 -0.01
N LYS A 71 6.90 8.52 1.08
CA LYS A 71 6.35 9.88 1.03
C LYS A 71 7.30 10.83 0.30
N ASN A 72 8.58 10.85 0.66
CA ASN A 72 9.57 11.71 0.01
C ASN A 72 9.66 11.42 -1.49
N TRP A 73 9.73 10.14 -1.87
CA TRP A 73 9.80 9.77 -3.28
C TRP A 73 8.49 10.01 -4.05
N LEU A 74 7.32 9.98 -3.39
CA LEU A 74 6.06 10.42 -3.99
C LEU A 74 6.09 11.92 -4.30
N GLU A 75 6.54 12.73 -3.34
CA GLU A 75 6.68 14.19 -3.55
C GLU A 75 7.63 14.52 -4.69
N ASP A 76 8.71 13.74 -4.85
CA ASP A 76 9.70 13.90 -5.92
C ASP A 76 9.29 13.19 -7.23
N GLY A 77 8.20 12.42 -7.23
CA GLY A 77 7.74 11.63 -8.39
C GLY A 77 8.69 10.51 -8.81
N SER A 78 9.53 10.03 -7.90
CA SER A 78 10.59 9.05 -8.16
C SER A 78 10.25 7.62 -7.73
N VAL A 79 9.08 7.38 -7.13
CA VAL A 79 8.63 6.04 -6.74
C VAL A 79 7.55 5.50 -7.67
N HIS A 80 7.71 4.25 -8.08
CA HIS A 80 6.85 3.58 -9.06
C HIS A 80 6.02 2.45 -8.46
N ARG A 81 6.51 1.82 -7.38
CA ARG A 81 5.81 0.68 -6.78
C ARG A 81 6.21 0.46 -5.33
N LEU A 82 5.23 0.12 -4.51
CA LEU A 82 5.40 -0.55 -3.23
C LEU A 82 4.88 -1.99 -3.36
N ALA A 83 5.62 -2.98 -2.86
CA ALA A 83 5.19 -4.37 -2.88
C ALA A 83 5.38 -5.02 -1.51
N LEU A 84 4.33 -5.63 -0.97
CA LEU A 84 4.38 -6.51 0.19
C LEU A 84 4.45 -7.96 -0.30
N ILE A 85 5.54 -8.62 0.07
CA ILE A 85 5.84 -10.01 -0.30
C ILE A 85 5.52 -10.88 0.91
N ILE A 86 4.75 -11.94 0.75
CA ILE A 86 4.49 -12.94 1.78
C ILE A 86 5.18 -14.23 1.36
N LYS A 87 6.04 -14.75 2.24
CA LYS A 87 6.83 -15.97 2.00
C LYS A 87 6.59 -17.02 3.06
N SER A 88 6.73 -18.28 2.69
CA SER A 88 6.82 -19.37 3.68
C SER A 88 8.14 -19.28 4.44
N VAL A 89 8.09 -19.31 5.77
CA VAL A 89 9.30 -19.37 6.61
C VAL A 89 10.08 -20.67 6.38
N LYS A 90 9.39 -21.75 5.99
CA LYS A 90 10.01 -23.07 5.83
C LYS A 90 10.73 -23.22 4.49
N THR A 91 10.12 -22.76 3.41
CA THR A 91 10.61 -22.99 2.04
C THR A 91 11.21 -21.75 1.39
N GLU A 92 11.05 -20.56 1.99
CA GLU A 92 11.37 -19.25 1.39
C GLU A 92 10.63 -18.96 0.07
N GLU A 93 9.64 -19.79 -0.28
CA GLU A 93 8.82 -19.58 -1.48
C GLU A 93 7.87 -18.39 -1.29
N VAL A 94 7.78 -17.57 -2.34
CA VAL A 94 6.84 -16.45 -2.38
C VAL A 94 5.43 -16.98 -2.64
N LEU A 95 4.54 -16.79 -1.67
CA LEU A 95 3.16 -17.26 -1.70
C LEU A 95 2.22 -16.18 -2.23
N GLU A 96 2.42 -14.93 -1.80
CA GLU A 96 1.63 -13.78 -2.23
C GLU A 96 2.50 -12.56 -2.43
N ARG A 97 2.09 -11.72 -3.39
CA ARG A 97 2.74 -10.46 -3.72
C ARG A 97 1.67 -9.41 -3.96
N TRP A 98 1.56 -8.52 -2.99
CA TRP A 98 0.63 -7.41 -2.95
C TRP A 98 1.31 -6.16 -3.50
N GLN A 99 0.88 -5.71 -4.68
CA GLN A 99 1.47 -4.59 -5.39
C GLN A 99 0.58 -3.35 -5.31
N PHE A 100 1.23 -2.23 -5.08
CA PHE A 100 0.71 -0.88 -5.18
C PHE A 100 1.56 -0.18 -6.25
N ASP A 101 1.06 -0.12 -7.48
CA ASP A 101 1.73 0.55 -8.59
C ASP A 101 1.35 2.04 -8.56
N MET A 102 2.33 2.92 -8.36
CA MET A 102 2.14 4.35 -8.27
C MET A 102 2.52 5.04 -9.57
N THR A 103 1.65 5.94 -10.02
CA THR A 103 1.89 6.81 -11.16
C THR A 103 1.69 8.25 -10.73
N THR A 104 2.71 9.09 -10.90
CA THR A 104 2.57 10.54 -10.76
C THR A 104 1.95 11.09 -12.05
N GLU A 105 0.75 11.64 -11.93
CA GLU A 105 0.01 12.22 -13.06
C GLU A 105 0.61 13.61 -13.34
N LYS A 106 1.29 13.75 -14.50
CA LYS A 106 1.99 14.98 -14.88
C LYS A 106 1.02 16.16 -14.92
N THR A 107 1.26 17.11 -14.03
CA THR A 107 0.64 18.43 -14.03
C THR A 107 1.75 19.43 -14.36
N ASN A 108 1.49 20.32 -15.32
CA ASN A 108 2.51 21.16 -15.98
C ASN A 108 3.16 22.24 -15.08
N SER A 109 3.05 22.16 -13.75
CA SER A 109 3.56 23.17 -12.83
C SER A 109 3.75 22.60 -11.42
N SER A 110 4.79 23.07 -10.72
CA SER A 110 5.12 22.71 -9.33
C SER A 110 4.06 23.10 -8.29
N ASN A 111 3.00 23.80 -8.71
CA ASN A 111 1.86 24.22 -7.89
C ASN A 111 0.57 23.50 -8.31
N SER A 112 0.70 22.30 -8.85
CA SER A 112 -0.43 21.47 -9.22
C SER A 112 -1.32 21.17 -8.02
N VAL A 113 -2.61 21.43 -8.18
CA VAL A 113 -3.62 21.11 -7.19
C VAL A 113 -4.58 20.10 -7.80
N GLY A 114 -4.90 19.05 -7.06
CA GLY A 114 -5.80 18.01 -7.49
C GLY A 114 -7.23 18.53 -7.64
N THR A 115 -7.94 18.05 -8.64
CA THR A 115 -9.30 18.49 -8.99
C THR A 115 -10.39 17.67 -8.30
N LYS A 116 -10.02 16.54 -7.69
CA LYS A 116 -10.93 15.64 -6.98
C LYS A 116 -11.10 16.06 -5.51
N SER A 117 -12.32 15.94 -4.97
CA SER A 117 -12.57 16.27 -3.57
C SER A 117 -12.03 15.20 -2.62
N LEU A 118 -11.71 15.60 -1.39
CA LEU A 118 -11.24 14.65 -0.35
C LEU A 118 -12.26 13.53 -0.08
N ALA A 119 -13.56 13.83 -0.11
CA ALA A 119 -14.62 12.85 0.10
C ALA A 119 -14.63 11.77 -1.01
N GLN A 120 -14.39 12.17 -2.26
CA GLN A 120 -14.28 11.22 -3.39
C GLN A 120 -13.04 10.33 -3.24
N ILE A 121 -11.88 10.91 -2.90
CA ILE A 121 -10.65 10.14 -2.68
C ILE A 121 -10.83 9.17 -1.50
N GLN A 122 -11.44 9.62 -0.40
CA GLN A 122 -11.76 8.77 0.76
C GLN A 122 -12.69 7.62 0.39
N SER A 123 -13.70 7.85 -0.47
CA SER A 123 -14.58 6.79 -0.95
C SER A 123 -13.84 5.74 -1.79
N GLU A 124 -12.87 6.15 -2.60
CA GLU A 124 -11.99 5.23 -3.33
C GLU A 124 -11.13 4.40 -2.38
N ILE A 125 -10.50 5.04 -1.40
CA ILE A 125 -9.72 4.37 -0.34
C ILE A 125 -10.58 3.34 0.40
N GLN A 126 -11.79 3.72 0.81
CA GLN A 126 -12.74 2.82 1.47
C GLN A 126 -13.03 1.60 0.61
N GLY A 127 -13.24 1.79 -0.68
CA GLY A 127 -13.50 0.72 -1.64
C GLY A 127 -12.35 -0.28 -1.71
N VAL A 128 -11.11 0.20 -1.77
CA VAL A 128 -9.92 -0.67 -1.81
C VAL A 128 -9.70 -1.41 -0.49
N ILE A 129 -9.81 -0.73 0.66
CA ILE A 129 -9.68 -1.39 1.97
C ILE A 129 -10.72 -2.52 2.13
N ARG A 130 -11.97 -2.28 1.72
CA ARG A 130 -13.01 -3.34 1.74
C ARG A 130 -12.66 -4.50 0.81
N GLN A 131 -12.05 -4.25 -0.35
CA GLN A 131 -11.58 -5.31 -1.25
C GLN A 131 -10.40 -6.09 -0.68
N ILE A 132 -9.46 -5.43 0.01
CA ILE A 132 -8.37 -6.09 0.74
C ILE A 132 -8.96 -7.04 1.79
N VAL A 133 -9.93 -6.59 2.59
CA VAL A 133 -10.59 -7.45 3.58
C VAL A 133 -11.36 -8.60 2.92
N ALA A 134 -12.09 -8.32 1.84
CA ALA A 134 -12.83 -9.34 1.10
C ALA A 134 -11.93 -10.38 0.41
N SER A 135 -10.65 -10.06 0.19
CA SER A 135 -9.69 -10.95 -0.48
C SER A 135 -9.50 -12.28 0.22
N ASN A 136 -9.67 -12.30 1.55
CA ASN A 136 -9.57 -13.52 2.34
C ASN A 136 -10.60 -14.59 1.95
N THR A 137 -11.66 -14.21 1.22
CA THR A 137 -12.68 -15.16 0.73
C THR A 137 -12.30 -15.88 -0.54
N PHE A 138 -11.35 -15.34 -1.32
CA PHE A 138 -10.95 -15.90 -2.62
C PHE A 138 -9.47 -16.26 -2.72
N LEU A 139 -8.62 -15.76 -1.82
CA LEU A 139 -7.22 -16.16 -1.74
C LEU A 139 -7.09 -17.52 -1.04
N PRO A 140 -6.16 -18.39 -1.48
CA PRO A 140 -5.90 -19.67 -0.81
C PRO A 140 -5.55 -19.48 0.67
N VAL A 141 -5.87 -20.48 1.49
CA VAL A 141 -5.50 -20.47 2.91
C VAL A 141 -3.99 -20.68 3.04
N LEU A 142 -3.33 -19.82 3.82
CA LEU A 142 -1.90 -19.96 4.15
C LEU A 142 -1.74 -20.99 5.28
N ASN A 143 -1.33 -22.21 4.91
CA ASN A 143 -1.26 -23.36 5.84
C ASN A 143 0.08 -23.47 6.61
N SER A 144 1.02 -22.54 6.38
CA SER A 144 2.33 -22.54 7.02
C SER A 144 2.62 -21.20 7.68
N SER A 145 3.55 -21.17 8.64
CA SER A 145 4.11 -19.93 9.15
C SER A 145 4.68 -19.10 8.00
N CYS A 146 4.23 -17.86 7.90
CA CYS A 146 4.64 -16.94 6.86
C CYS A 146 5.39 -15.76 7.47
N THR A 147 6.33 -15.22 6.70
CA THR A 147 6.99 -13.94 6.96
C THR A 147 6.62 -12.96 5.84
N PHE A 148 6.98 -11.69 6.01
CA PHE A 148 6.79 -10.69 4.98
C PHE A 148 8.03 -9.84 4.75
N GLU A 149 8.12 -9.29 3.54
CA GLU A 149 9.12 -8.29 3.16
C GLU A 149 8.43 -7.14 2.40
N LEU A 150 8.98 -5.93 2.54
CA LEU A 150 8.52 -4.76 1.80
C LEU A 150 9.59 -4.35 0.78
N LEU A 151 9.19 -4.27 -0.48
CA LEU A 151 10.03 -3.82 -1.59
C LEU A 151 9.49 -2.50 -2.11
N VAL A 152 10.38 -1.53 -2.32
CA VAL A 152 10.04 -0.25 -2.97
C VAL A 152 10.84 -0.12 -4.25
N TYR A 153 10.15 0.18 -5.34
CA TYR A 153 10.75 0.40 -6.65
C TYR A 153 10.73 1.90 -6.91
N ALA A 154 11.92 2.48 -6.99
CA ALA A 154 12.13 3.88 -7.29
C ALA A 154 13.06 4.04 -8.50
N ASP A 155 13.23 5.27 -8.97
CA ASP A 155 14.19 5.60 -10.00
C ASP A 155 15.61 5.20 -9.60
N ARG A 156 16.42 4.78 -10.58
CA ARG A 156 17.81 4.35 -10.36
C ARG A 156 18.69 5.44 -9.75
N ASN A 157 18.32 6.71 -9.91
CA ASN A 157 19.03 7.87 -9.39
C ASN A 157 18.36 8.48 -8.15
N ALA A 158 17.32 7.83 -7.59
CA ALA A 158 16.69 8.28 -6.37
C ALA A 158 17.68 8.19 -5.20
N ASN A 159 17.59 9.12 -4.26
CA ASN A 159 18.42 9.09 -3.05
C ASN A 159 17.96 7.95 -2.14
N VAL A 160 18.72 6.85 -2.10
CA VAL A 160 18.47 5.67 -1.26
C VAL A 160 19.11 5.87 0.12
N PRO A 161 18.35 5.78 1.23
CA PRO A 161 18.94 5.90 2.57
C PRO A 161 19.86 4.72 2.90
N THR A 162 20.87 4.94 3.74
CA THR A 162 21.90 3.92 4.07
C THR A 162 21.35 2.63 4.70
N SER A 163 20.17 2.69 5.32
CA SER A 163 19.52 1.53 5.95
C SER A 163 18.78 0.62 4.96
N TRP A 164 18.83 0.92 3.66
CA TRP A 164 18.14 0.18 2.60
C TRP A 164 19.13 -0.61 1.77
N GLU A 165 18.71 -1.79 1.35
CA GLU A 165 19.50 -2.68 0.52
C GLU A 165 18.79 -2.92 -0.82
N GLU A 166 19.57 -3.02 -1.89
CA GLU A 166 19.04 -3.44 -3.19
C GLU A 166 18.76 -4.93 -3.18
N THR A 167 17.54 -5.31 -3.57
CA THR A 167 17.09 -6.71 -3.59
C THR A 167 16.46 -7.06 -4.93
N GLY A 168 16.40 -8.37 -5.21
CA GLY A 168 15.71 -8.88 -6.39
C GLY A 168 14.18 -8.67 -6.31
N PRO A 169 13.46 -8.78 -7.44
CA PRO A 169 12.05 -8.39 -7.54
C PRO A 169 11.05 -9.33 -6.84
N GLN A 170 11.50 -10.52 -6.42
CA GLN A 170 10.71 -11.56 -5.75
C GLN A 170 9.38 -11.89 -6.45
N PHE A 171 9.49 -12.32 -7.70
CA PHE A 171 8.34 -12.75 -8.49
C PHE A 171 7.82 -14.11 -8.04
N ILE A 172 6.51 -14.31 -8.23
CA ILE A 172 5.83 -15.59 -8.02
C ILE A 172 5.83 -16.35 -9.34
N VAL A 173 6.28 -17.60 -9.33
CA VAL A 173 6.19 -18.51 -10.47
C VAL A 173 4.77 -19.13 -10.48
N ASN A 174 4.12 -19.18 -11.64
CA ASN A 174 2.76 -19.73 -11.81
C ASN A 174 1.69 -19.03 -10.94
N SER A 175 1.74 -17.71 -10.83
CA SER A 175 0.75 -16.93 -10.09
C SER A 175 -0.58 -16.78 -10.84
N THR A 176 -1.63 -16.57 -10.06
CA THR A 176 -2.86 -15.92 -10.52
C THR A 176 -2.86 -14.47 -10.03
N GLU A 177 -3.26 -13.53 -10.89
CA GLU A 177 -3.32 -12.12 -10.57
C GLU A 177 -4.76 -11.64 -10.44
N ILE A 178 -5.04 -10.86 -9.39
CA ILE A 178 -6.32 -10.20 -9.17
C ILE A 178 -6.06 -8.71 -9.04
N LYS A 179 -6.69 -7.93 -9.92
CA LYS A 179 -6.68 -6.47 -9.85
C LYS A 179 -7.77 -5.98 -8.92
N LEU A 180 -7.40 -5.11 -7.98
CA LEU A 180 -8.36 -4.38 -7.14
C LEU A 180 -8.63 -3.00 -7.75
N ARG A 181 -9.55 -2.25 -7.15
CA ARG A 181 -9.86 -0.88 -7.58
C ARG A 181 -8.63 0.02 -7.44
N SER A 182 -8.56 1.05 -8.27
CA SER A 182 -7.54 2.09 -8.17
C SER A 182 -7.98 3.24 -7.26
N ILE A 183 -7.00 3.98 -6.73
CA ILE A 183 -7.21 5.28 -6.07
C ILE A 183 -6.56 6.34 -6.94
N SER A 184 -7.18 7.50 -7.11
CA SER A 184 -6.55 8.65 -7.76
C SER A 184 -6.85 9.94 -7.00
N THR A 185 -5.80 10.68 -6.67
CA THR A 185 -5.88 12.05 -6.15
C THR A 185 -5.86 13.09 -7.26
N THR A 186 -5.84 12.67 -8.54
CA THR A 186 -5.57 13.46 -9.76
C THR A 186 -4.15 14.05 -9.86
N LEU A 187 -3.31 13.76 -8.86
CA LEU A 187 -1.87 14.05 -8.84
C LEU A 187 -1.07 12.76 -8.79
N HIS A 188 -1.59 11.79 -8.04
CA HIS A 188 -1.09 10.44 -7.97
C HIS A 188 -2.22 9.46 -8.23
N ARG A 189 -1.89 8.37 -8.91
CA ARG A 189 -2.75 7.21 -9.07
C ARG A 189 -2.06 5.99 -8.48
N VAL A 190 -2.82 5.18 -7.78
CA VAL A 190 -2.39 3.90 -7.23
C VAL A 190 -3.27 2.80 -7.79
N ASP A 191 -2.68 1.92 -8.58
CA ASP A 191 -3.29 0.68 -9.04
C ASP A 191 -2.84 -0.47 -8.14
N HIS A 192 -3.75 -1.44 -7.91
CA HIS A 192 -3.55 -2.49 -6.92
C HIS A 192 -3.67 -3.86 -7.58
N THR A 193 -2.68 -4.71 -7.35
CA THR A 193 -2.69 -6.09 -7.85
C THR A 193 -2.23 -7.04 -6.75
N VAL A 194 -2.97 -8.12 -6.50
CA VAL A 194 -2.48 -9.24 -5.70
C VAL A 194 -2.17 -10.40 -6.63
N SER A 195 -0.90 -10.82 -6.62
CA SER A 195 -0.46 -12.06 -7.24
C SER A 195 -0.37 -13.13 -6.16
N TYR A 196 -0.90 -14.32 -6.38
CA TYR A 196 -0.79 -15.42 -5.42
C TYR A 196 -0.46 -16.73 -6.12
N MET A 197 0.31 -17.58 -5.43
CA MET A 197 0.67 -18.91 -5.91
C MET A 197 -0.58 -19.79 -5.93
N ARG A 198 -0.82 -20.46 -7.06
CA ARG A 198 -1.92 -21.43 -7.17
C ARG A 198 -1.52 -22.70 -6.43
N SER A 199 -2.34 -23.13 -5.48
CA SER A 199 -2.26 -24.49 -4.95
C SER A 199 -2.57 -25.46 -6.09
N ILE A 200 -1.62 -26.33 -6.43
CA ILE A 200 -1.80 -27.45 -7.36
C ILE A 200 -2.63 -28.53 -6.67
#